data_AF-A0A9D2RMA4-F1
#
_entry.id   AF-A0A9D2RMA4-F1
#
_cell.length_a   1.000
_cell.length_b   1.000
_cell.length_c   1.000
_cell.angle_alpha   90.00
_cell.angle_beta   90.00
_cell.angle_gamma   90.00
#
_symmetry.space_group_name_H-M   'P 1'
#
loop_
_entity.id
_entity.type
_entity.pdbx_description
1 polymer ?
#
loop_
_entity_poly.entity_id
_entity_poly.type
_entity_poly.pdbx_seq_one_letter_code
_entity_poly.pdbx_strand_id
1 'polypeptide(L)'
;MTEKQELPSGALEKFICFAETCQENYRIAYSCVGDEDKRLQDLLHALEFTDNKYDMHNEALKLWMSRKERRVKKDASLLNREIAEYFQEGNGKKFLNELRQLLGRQRKAEQYLEGRREYRKRMPEGGGRSL
;
A
#
# COMPACT_ATOMS: atom_id res chain seq x y z
N MET A 1 -29.48 15.91 -10.50
CA MET A 1 -28.62 14.95 -9.80
C MET A 1 -27.42 15.73 -9.30
N THR A 2 -27.40 16.09 -8.02
CA THR A 2 -26.26 16.78 -7.41
C THR A 2 -25.14 15.76 -7.26
N GLU A 3 -24.01 15.99 -7.93
CA GLU A 3 -22.79 15.22 -7.69
C GLU A 3 -22.49 15.28 -6.19
N LYS A 4 -22.45 14.12 -5.54
CA LYS A 4 -22.00 14.02 -4.15
C LYS A 4 -20.53 14.42 -4.16
N GLN A 5 -20.26 15.65 -3.75
CA GLN A 5 -18.91 16.18 -3.65
C GLN A 5 -18.10 15.26 -2.72
N GLU A 6 -16.96 14.78 -3.20
CA GLU A 6 -16.10 13.90 -2.40
C GLU A 6 -15.66 14.64 -1.13
N LEU A 7 -15.89 14.03 0.03
CA LEU A 7 -15.46 14.58 1.30
C LEU A 7 -13.92 14.67 1.32
N PRO A 8 -13.33 15.73 1.90
CA PRO A 8 -11.88 15.87 1.98
C PRO A 8 -11.16 14.67 2.60
N SER A 9 -11.80 13.96 3.55
CA SER A 9 -11.26 12.72 4.12
C SER A 9 -11.08 11.61 3.08
N GLY A 10 -11.94 11.51 2.07
CA GLY A 10 -11.86 10.51 1.00
C GLY A 10 -10.62 10.70 0.13
N ALA A 11 -10.30 11.95 -0.24
CA ALA A 11 -9.10 12.25 -1.00
C ALA A 11 -7.82 11.93 -0.20
N LEU A 12 -7.80 12.27 1.10
CA LEU A 12 -6.67 11.97 1.98
C LEU A 12 -6.50 10.46 2.21
N GLU A 13 -7.60 9.73 2.37
CA GLU A 13 -7.59 8.27 2.47
C GLU A 13 -7.03 7.62 1.21
N LYS A 14 -7.47 8.05 0.02
CA LYS A 14 -6.95 7.55 -1.26
C LYS A 14 -5.42 7.72 -1.36
N PHE A 15 -4.88 8.85 -0.93
CA PHE A 15 -3.43 9.07 -0.92
C PHE A 15 -2.71 8.14 0.05
N ILE A 16 -3.23 7.96 1.27
CA ILE A 16 -2.64 7.05 2.26
C ILE A 16 -2.67 5.61 1.74
N CYS A 17 -3.83 5.15 1.23
CA CYS A 17 -3.97 3.81 0.68
C CYS A 17 -3.07 3.59 -0.54
N PHE A 18 -2.86 4.61 -1.39
CA PHE A 18 -1.92 4.55 -2.49
C PHE A 18 -0.49 4.27 -1.99
N ALA A 19 -0.02 5.04 -1.00
CA ALA A 19 1.33 4.86 -0.43
C ALA A 19 1.49 3.46 0.19
N GLU A 20 0.51 2.99 0.94
CA GLU A 20 0.50 1.63 1.51
C GLU A 20 0.49 0.54 0.44
N THR A 21 -0.28 0.75 -0.63
CA THR A 21 -0.35 -0.20 -1.76
C THR A 21 0.99 -0.30 -2.48
N CYS A 22 1.69 0.82 -2.68
CA CYS A 22 3.05 0.79 -3.22
C CYS A 22 4.01 0.00 -2.31
N GLN A 23 3.95 0.21 -1.00
CA GLN A 23 4.76 -0.54 -0.04
C GLN A 23 4.49 -2.05 -0.10
N GLU A 24 3.22 -2.44 -0.15
CA GLU A 24 2.83 -3.85 -0.20
C GLU A 24 3.24 -4.50 -1.52
N ASN A 25 2.95 -3.85 -2.65
CA ASN A 25 3.33 -4.34 -3.96
C ASN A 25 4.85 -4.48 -4.08
N TYR A 26 5.61 -3.51 -3.57
CA TYR A 26 7.07 -3.60 -3.53
C TYR A 26 7.53 -4.81 -2.72
N ARG A 27 7.01 -4.96 -1.49
CA ARG A 27 7.37 -6.05 -0.58
C ARG A 27 7.10 -7.43 -1.19
N ILE A 28 5.90 -7.64 -1.75
CA ILE A 28 5.52 -8.90 -2.39
C ILE A 28 6.42 -9.16 -3.59
N ALA A 29 6.54 -8.20 -4.50
CA ALA A 29 7.32 -8.37 -5.72
C ALA A 29 8.80 -8.63 -5.44
N TYR A 30 9.38 -7.91 -4.47
CA TYR A 30 10.75 -8.12 -4.02
C TYR A 30 10.96 -9.52 -3.43
N SER A 31 10.03 -9.99 -2.60
CA SER A 31 10.07 -11.36 -2.06
C SER A 31 10.03 -12.40 -3.19
N CYS A 32 9.10 -12.26 -4.14
CA CYS A 32 8.99 -13.19 -5.26
C CYS A 32 10.25 -13.22 -6.14
N VAL A 33 10.94 -12.10 -6.33
CA VAL A 33 12.24 -12.08 -7.02
C VAL A 33 13.26 -12.92 -6.25
N GLY A 34 13.31 -12.78 -4.93
CA GLY A 34 14.18 -13.58 -4.07
C GLY A 34 13.87 -15.08 -4.14
N ASP A 35 12.59 -15.44 -4.17
CA ASP A 35 12.16 -16.84 -4.29
C ASP A 35 12.53 -17.45 -5.65
N GLU A 36 12.32 -16.71 -6.75
CA GLU A 36 12.71 -17.15 -8.09
C GLU A 36 14.25 -17.20 -8.26
N ASP A 37 15.00 -16.33 -7.58
CA ASP A 37 16.46 -16.37 -7.60
C ASP A 37 17.01 -17.56 -6.78
N LYS A 38 16.32 -18.02 -5.72
CA LYS A 38 16.65 -19.29 -5.02
C LYS A 38 16.31 -20.50 -5.89
N ARG A 39 15.09 -20.51 -6.45
CA ARG A 39 14.57 -21.59 -7.31
C ARG A 39 15.43 -21.82 -8.54
N LEU A 40 16.16 -20.81 -9.01
CA LEU A 40 17.12 -20.93 -10.11
C LEU A 40 18.11 -22.08 -9.91
N GLN A 41 18.67 -22.21 -8.70
CA GLN A 41 19.66 -23.27 -8.43
C GLN A 41 19.03 -24.65 -8.54
N ASP A 42 17.83 -24.83 -7.99
CA ASP A 42 17.10 -26.10 -8.07
C ASP A 42 16.78 -26.49 -9.52
N LEU A 43 16.40 -25.51 -10.35
CA LEU A 43 16.10 -25.73 -11.77
C LEU A 43 17.35 -26.05 -12.59
N LEU A 44 18.49 -25.45 -12.26
CA LEU A 44 19.77 -25.76 -12.89
C LEU A 44 20.21 -27.18 -12.53
N HIS A 45 20.18 -27.54 -11.24
CA HIS A 45 20.47 -28.91 -10.80
C HIS A 45 19.52 -29.92 -11.46
N ALA A 46 18.21 -29.65 -11.51
CA ALA A 46 17.27 -30.54 -12.16
C ALA A 46 17.62 -30.79 -13.64
N LEU A 47 18.12 -29.77 -14.34
CA LEU A 47 18.55 -29.89 -15.73
C LEU A 47 19.82 -30.74 -15.87
N GLU A 48 20.78 -30.60 -14.94
CA GLU A 48 22.01 -31.39 -14.89
C GLU A 48 21.76 -32.90 -14.71
N PHE A 49 20.70 -33.27 -13.98
CA PHE A 49 20.35 -34.65 -13.67
C PHE A 49 19.35 -35.29 -14.66
N THR A 50 19.08 -34.68 -15.81
CA THR A 50 18.15 -35.26 -16.79
C THR A 50 18.77 -36.42 -17.58
N ASP A 51 18.02 -37.52 -17.72
CA ASP A 51 18.51 -38.73 -18.40
C ASP A 51 18.35 -38.69 -19.93
N ASN A 52 17.40 -37.89 -20.42
CA ASN A 52 17.08 -37.84 -21.84
C ASN A 52 16.61 -36.46 -22.30
N LYS A 53 16.56 -36.29 -23.62
CA LYS A 53 16.21 -35.01 -24.28
C LYS A 53 14.80 -34.50 -23.97
N TYR A 54 13.85 -35.37 -23.63
CA TYR A 54 12.47 -34.97 -23.32
C TYR A 54 12.39 -34.42 -21.89
N ASP A 55 13.06 -35.07 -20.95
CA ASP A 55 13.16 -34.58 -19.57
C ASP A 55 13.95 -33.27 -19.50
N MET A 56 15.07 -33.19 -20.24
CA MET A 56 15.85 -31.96 -20.38
C MET A 56 14.97 -30.82 -20.94
N HIS A 57 14.14 -31.10 -21.94
CA HIS A 57 13.23 -30.11 -22.51
C HIS A 57 12.21 -29.62 -21.47
N ASN A 58 11.62 -30.53 -20.71
CA ASN A 58 10.65 -30.19 -19.67
C ASN A 58 11.27 -29.30 -18.57
N GLU A 59 12.48 -29.64 -18.09
CA GLU A 59 13.16 -28.82 -17.08
C GLU A 59 13.62 -27.47 -17.65
N ALA A 60 14.09 -27.44 -18.90
CA ALA A 60 14.42 -26.19 -19.59
C ALA A 60 13.21 -25.26 -19.76
N LEU A 61 12.02 -25.81 -20.01
CA LEU A 61 10.77 -25.03 -20.06
C LEU A 61 10.44 -24.41 -18.69
N LYS A 62 10.58 -25.17 -17.60
CA LYS A 62 10.36 -24.64 -16.24
C LYS A 62 11.34 -23.52 -15.91
N LEU A 63 12.62 -23.70 -16.24
CA LEU A 63 13.65 -22.67 -16.10
C LEU A 63 13.28 -21.41 -16.89
N TRP A 64 12.90 -21.56 -18.15
CA TRP A 64 12.49 -20.43 -18.98
C TRP A 64 11.30 -19.67 -18.42
N MET A 65 10.27 -20.38 -17.94
CA MET A 65 9.10 -19.77 -17.29
C MET A 65 9.50 -19.04 -16.00
N SER A 66 10.30 -19.66 -15.15
CA SER A 66 10.85 -19.04 -13.94
C SER A 66 11.58 -17.72 -14.25
N ARG A 67 12.47 -17.70 -15.26
CA ARG A 67 13.18 -16.47 -15.64
C ARG A 67 12.27 -15.38 -16.21
N LYS A 68 11.17 -15.76 -16.87
CA LYS A 68 10.14 -14.80 -17.30
C LYS A 68 9.39 -14.22 -16.10
N GLU A 69 8.93 -15.07 -15.19
CA GLU A 69 8.20 -14.63 -14.00
C GLU A 69 9.08 -13.70 -13.14
N ARG A 70 10.33 -14.08 -12.91
CA ARG A 70 11.31 -13.27 -12.19
C ARG A 70 11.47 -11.87 -12.79
N ARG A 71 11.49 -11.73 -14.13
CA ARG A 71 11.55 -10.42 -14.79
C ARG A 71 10.31 -9.59 -14.52
N VAL A 72 9.12 -10.16 -14.68
CA VAL A 72 7.85 -9.47 -14.40
C VAL A 72 7.80 -9.00 -12.93
N LYS A 73 8.20 -9.84 -11.98
CA LYS A 73 8.27 -9.47 -10.57
C LYS A 73 9.33 -8.39 -10.31
N LYS A 74 10.47 -8.44 -10.99
CA LYS A 74 11.50 -7.41 -10.86
C LYS A 74 11.01 -6.05 -11.37
N ASP A 75 10.31 -6.04 -12.50
CA ASP A 75 9.72 -4.83 -13.07
C ASP A 75 8.66 -4.25 -12.12
N ALA A 76 7.79 -5.09 -11.57
CA ALA A 76 6.79 -4.66 -10.57
C ALA A 76 7.42 -4.12 -9.29
N SER A 77 8.53 -4.73 -8.82
CA SER A 77 9.30 -4.23 -7.69
C SER A 77 9.88 -2.85 -7.99
N LEU A 78 10.54 -2.67 -9.14
CA LEU A 78 11.11 -1.39 -9.55
C LEU A 78 10.05 -0.29 -9.71
N LEU A 79 8.88 -0.63 -10.25
CA LEU A 79 7.76 0.31 -10.42
C LEU A 79 7.29 0.92 -9.09
N ASN A 80 7.34 0.16 -7.99
CA ASN A 80 6.84 0.60 -6.69
C ASN A 80 7.94 1.08 -5.72
N ARG A 81 9.21 0.82 -6.05
CA ARG A 81 10.35 0.94 -5.13
C ARG A 81 10.48 2.32 -4.51
N GLU A 82 10.58 3.37 -5.32
CA GLU A 82 10.94 4.71 -4.84
C GLU A 82 9.92 5.24 -3.82
N ILE A 83 8.62 5.02 -4.09
CA ILE A 83 7.54 5.40 -3.18
C ILE A 83 7.56 4.52 -1.93
N ALA A 84 7.68 3.20 -2.11
CA ALA A 84 7.69 2.26 -1.02
C ALA A 84 8.82 2.55 -0.02
N GLU A 85 10.05 2.71 -0.52
CA GLU A 85 11.26 2.95 0.29
C GLU A 85 11.19 4.29 1.01
N TYR A 86 10.72 5.36 0.35
CA TYR A 86 10.54 6.66 1.00
C TYR A 86 9.62 6.56 2.23
N PHE A 87 8.50 5.84 2.11
CA PHE A 87 7.53 5.70 3.20
C PHE A 87 7.87 4.59 4.21
N GLN A 88 8.88 3.75 3.93
CA GLN A 88 9.21 2.61 4.79
C GLN A 88 9.93 3.06 6.07
N GLU A 89 10.77 4.09 5.99
CA GLU A 89 11.68 4.50 7.06
C GLU A 89 11.78 6.02 7.23
N GLY A 90 12.48 6.43 8.28
CA GLY A 90 12.85 7.83 8.52
C GLY A 90 11.66 8.81 8.55
N ASN A 91 11.81 9.91 7.83
CA ASN A 91 10.83 11.00 7.82
C ASN A 91 9.57 10.66 7.03
N GLY A 92 9.66 9.85 5.96
CA GLY A 92 8.49 9.46 5.18
C GLY A 92 7.51 8.61 6.00
N LYS A 93 8.01 7.63 6.76
CA LYS A 93 7.19 6.85 7.70
C LYS A 93 6.49 7.73 8.73
N LYS A 94 7.21 8.69 9.32
CA LYS A 94 6.64 9.64 10.29
C LYS A 94 5.53 10.48 9.65
N PHE A 95 5.80 11.04 8.48
CA PHE A 95 4.83 11.83 7.73
C PHE A 95 3.57 11.03 7.38
N LEU A 96 3.70 9.79 6.91
CA LEU A 96 2.55 8.93 6.62
C LEU A 96 1.71 8.67 7.87
N ASN A 97 2.33 8.50 9.04
CA ASN A 97 1.61 8.37 10.31
C ASN A 97 0.89 9.66 10.72
N GLU A 98 1.50 10.82 10.49
CA GLU A 98 0.87 12.13 10.72
C GLU A 98 -0.35 12.32 9.81
N LEU A 99 -0.28 11.88 8.56
CA LEU A 99 -1.42 11.89 7.63
C LEU A 99 -2.56 10.98 8.10
N ARG A 100 -2.27 9.79 8.65
CA ARG A 100 -3.30 8.93 9.26
C ARG A 100 -3.99 9.62 10.44
N GLN A 101 -3.23 10.30 11.28
CA GLN A 101 -3.79 11.06 12.40
C GLN A 101 -4.66 12.23 11.92
N LEU A 102 -4.21 12.95 10.88
CA LEU A 102 -4.97 14.02 10.23
C LEU A 102 -6.28 13.49 9.64
N LEU A 103 -6.24 12.35 8.95
CA LEU A 103 -7.44 11.68 8.42
C LEU A 103 -8.46 11.40 9.53
N GLY A 104 -8.00 10.89 10.68
CA GLY A 104 -8.86 10.67 11.84
C GLY A 104 -9.51 11.95 12.36
N ARG A 105 -8.78 13.08 12.40
CA ARG A 105 -9.34 14.38 12.79
C ARG A 105 -10.34 14.90 11.76
N GLN A 106 -10.03 14.77 10.47
CA GLN A 106 -10.89 15.21 9.38
C GLN A 106 -12.23 14.47 9.37
N ARG A 107 -12.20 13.13 9.51
CA ARG A 107 -13.41 12.31 9.62
C ARG A 107 -14.30 12.73 10.78
N LYS A 108 -13.72 13.06 11.95
CA LYS A 108 -14.49 13.56 13.10
C LYS A 108 -15.14 14.90 12.82
N ALA A 109 -14.43 15.81 12.14
CA ALA A 109 -14.98 17.11 11.76
C ALA A 109 -16.14 16.96 10.76
N GLU A 110 -15.99 16.10 9.77
CA GLU A 110 -17.04 15.79 8.78
C GLU A 110 -18.26 15.14 9.47
N GLN A 111 -18.06 14.14 10.32
CA GLN A 111 -19.12 13.54 11.13
C GLN A 111 -19.86 14.56 12.00
N TYR A 112 -19.14 15.52 12.58
CA TYR A 112 -19.75 16.59 13.36
C TYR A 112 -20.59 17.54 12.49
N LEU A 113 -20.13 17.85 11.28
CA LEU A 113 -20.81 18.76 10.35
C LEU A 113 -22.04 18.11 9.70
N GLU A 114 -21.98 16.81 9.40
CA GLU A 114 -23.07 16.00 8.85
C GLU A 114 -24.06 15.53 9.92
N GLY A 115 -23.63 15.43 11.18
CA GLY A 115 -24.47 15.06 12.31
C GLY A 115 -25.48 16.13 12.73
N ARG A 116 -26.47 15.74 13.54
CA ARG A 116 -27.49 16.65 14.08
C ARG A 116 -26.81 17.66 15.01
N ARG A 117 -26.74 18.94 14.60
CA ARG A 117 -26.12 20.01 15.38
C ARG A 117 -27.01 20.40 16.57
N GLU A 118 -26.66 19.97 17.77
CA GLU A 118 -27.26 20.50 19.00
C GLU A 118 -26.46 21.70 19.50
N TYR A 119 -27.07 22.90 19.41
CA TYR A 119 -26.51 24.12 19.95
C TYR A 119 -26.68 24.14 21.47
N ARG A 120 -25.58 23.99 22.21
CA ARG A 120 -25.55 24.25 23.66
C ARG A 120 -25.21 25.71 23.91
N LYS A 121 -26.16 26.46 24.50
CA LYS A 121 -25.98 27.87 24.88
C LYS A 121 -24.78 27.99 25.85
N ARG A 122 -23.81 28.84 25.51
CA ARG A 122 -22.62 29.13 26.34
C ARG A 122 -22.89 30.14 27.47
N MET A 123 -24.01 30.86 27.36
CA MET A 123 -24.53 31.75 28.40
C MET A 123 -25.88 31.21 28.86
N PRO A 124 -26.15 31.13 30.18
CA PRO A 124 -27.51 30.97 30.66
C PRO A 124 -28.35 32.16 30.18
N GLU A 125 -29.62 31.93 29.88
CA GLU A 125 -30.55 33.03 29.63
C GLU A 125 -30.74 33.79 30.94
N GLY A 126 -30.24 35.03 30.99
CA GLY A 126 -30.30 35.87 32.19
C GLY A 126 -28.95 36.10 32.87
N GLY A 127 -27.94 36.55 32.13
CA GLY A 127 -26.66 37.03 32.68
C GLY A 127 -26.83 38.32 33.52
N GLY A 128 -27.49 38.22 34.66
CA GLY A 128 -27.43 39.21 35.73
C GLY A 128 -26.16 38.98 36.53
N ARG A 129 -25.22 39.93 36.48
CA ARG A 129 -24.22 40.10 37.52
C ARG A 129 -24.97 40.44 38.81
N SER A 130 -25.05 39.50 39.75
CA SER A 130 -25.34 39.84 41.14
C SER A 130 -24.13 40.62 41.68
N LEU A 131 -24.43 41.82 42.19
CA LEU A 131 -23.51 42.79 42.80
C LEU A 131 -22.73 42.20 43.97
#